data_AF-A0A7J2VX92-F1
#
_entry.id   AF-A0A7J2VX92-F1
#
_cell.length_a   1.000
_cell.length_b   1.000
_cell.length_c   1.000
_cell.angle_alpha   90.00
_cell.angle_beta   90.00
_cell.angle_gamma   90.00
#
_symmetry.space_group_name_H-M   'P 1'
#
loop_
_entity.id
_entity.type
_entity.pdbx_description
1 polymer ?
#
loop_
_entity_poly.entity_id
_entity_poly.type
_entity_poly.pdbx_seq_one_letter_code
_entity_poly.pdbx_strand_id
1 'polypeptide(L)'
;MRVAIDEIDLKIFEIIKRNGETTTTKIAKEIFNPQDDYELRKKDAFIRKRLKKWNDFGVISFVKRASTSYYKFPLKKIFFGKGKIEIVEEERKVSIEIGNCFALNTKYGWLIIPFKSNNKV
;
A
#
# COMPACT_ATOMS: atom_id res chain seq x y z
N MET A 1 -17.26 -1.68 -7.27
CA MET A 1 -15.87 -1.37 -7.66
C MET A 1 -14.94 -2.37 -6.98
N ARG A 2 -14.29 -3.27 -7.73
CA ARG A 2 -13.41 -4.30 -7.17
C ARG A 2 -12.00 -3.72 -7.05
N VAL A 3 -11.49 -3.58 -5.83
CA VAL A 3 -10.11 -3.14 -5.60
C VAL A 3 -9.20 -4.36 -5.68
N ALA A 4 -8.64 -4.61 -6.87
CA ALA A 4 -7.60 -5.62 -7.02
C ALA A 4 -6.26 -5.06 -6.53
N ILE A 5 -5.65 -5.77 -5.58
CA ILE A 5 -4.32 -5.53 -5.04
C ILE A 5 -3.46 -6.70 -5.45
N ASP A 6 -2.31 -6.40 -6.04
CA ASP A 6 -1.35 -7.41 -6.46
C ASP A 6 -0.02 -7.27 -5.71
N GLU A 7 0.93 -8.15 -6.03
CA GLU A 7 2.23 -8.20 -5.38
C GLU A 7 3.04 -6.89 -5.54
N ILE A 8 2.87 -6.19 -6.66
CA ILE A 8 3.54 -4.90 -6.90
C ILE A 8 3.00 -3.87 -5.93
N ASP A 9 1.68 -3.81 -5.74
CA ASP A 9 1.06 -2.88 -4.78
C ASP A 9 1.58 -3.15 -3.37
N LEU A 10 1.70 -4.42 -2.96
CA LEU A 10 2.26 -4.79 -1.66
C LEU A 10 3.72 -4.34 -1.50
N LYS A 11 4.56 -4.53 -2.53
CA LYS A 11 5.95 -4.05 -2.53
C LYS A 11 6.04 -2.53 -2.42
N ILE A 12 5.18 -1.81 -3.15
CA ILE A 12 5.08 -0.34 -3.05
C ILE A 12 4.76 0.07 -1.62
N PHE A 13 3.77 -0.58 -1.00
CA PHE A 13 3.34 -0.29 0.36
C PHE A 13 4.44 -0.55 1.38
N GLU A 14 5.18 -1.65 1.24
CA GLU A 14 6.32 -1.97 2.08
C GLU A 14 7.42 -0.90 1.98
N ILE A 15 7.76 -0.46 0.77
CA ILE A 15 8.77 0.58 0.54
C ILE A 15 8.35 1.91 1.16
N ILE A 16 7.07 2.31 1.01
CA ILE A 16 6.55 3.53 1.63
C ILE A 16 6.58 3.42 3.14
N LYS A 17 6.16 2.28 3.71
CA LYS A 17 6.20 2.03 5.15
C LYS A 17 7.62 2.16 5.70
N ARG A 18 8.60 1.52 5.04
CA ARG A 18 10.01 1.53 5.44
C ARG A 18 10.63 2.92 5.36
N ASN A 19 10.33 3.68 4.30
CA ASN A 19 10.98 4.96 4.04
C ASN A 19 10.22 6.17 4.61
N GLY A 20 8.95 6.01 5.03
CA GLY A 20 8.06 7.09 5.46
C GLY A 20 7.54 7.94 4.29
N GLU A 21 8.42 8.76 3.70
CA GLU A 21 8.17 9.54 2.49
C GLU A 21 9.09 9.05 1.35
N THR A 22 8.54 8.87 0.14
CA THR A 22 9.31 8.36 -1.01
C THR A 22 8.82 8.94 -2.34
N THR A 23 9.57 8.75 -3.43
CA THR A 23 9.20 9.20 -4.79
C THR A 23 8.87 7.99 -5.67
N THR A 24 8.14 8.23 -6.77
CA THR A 24 7.90 7.19 -7.79
C THR A 24 9.20 6.61 -8.33
N THR A 25 10.21 7.48 -8.49
CA THR A 25 11.50 7.10 -9.08
C THR A 25 12.28 6.20 -8.12
N LYS A 26 12.27 6.51 -6.81
CA LYS A 26 12.90 5.67 -5.79
C LYS A 26 12.23 4.30 -5.74
N ILE A 27 10.90 4.26 -5.70
CA ILE A 27 10.14 3.00 -5.75
C ILE A 27 10.46 2.20 -7.03
N ALA A 28 10.49 2.85 -8.19
CA ALA A 28 10.76 2.18 -9.46
C ALA A 28 12.16 1.54 -9.49
N LYS A 29 13.17 2.24 -8.96
CA LYS A 29 14.54 1.72 -8.82
C LYS A 29 14.57 0.50 -7.90
N GLU A 30 13.94 0.58 -6.73
CA GLU A 30 13.93 -0.51 -5.76
C GLU A 30 13.17 -1.76 -6.23
N ILE A 31 12.05 -1.61 -6.95
CA ILE A 31 11.23 -2.75 -7.39
C ILE A 31 11.78 -3.42 -8.66
N PHE A 32 12.25 -2.63 -9.63
CA PHE A 32 12.51 -3.13 -10.99
C PHE A 32 13.97 -3.12 -11.40
N ASN A 33 14.86 -2.43 -10.67
CA ASN A 33 16.26 -2.26 -11.03
C ASN A 33 16.47 -1.94 -12.53
N PRO A 34 15.90 -0.83 -13.05
CA PRO A 34 15.95 -0.52 -14.48
C PRO A 34 17.39 -0.27 -14.94
N GLN A 35 17.71 -0.72 -16.15
CA GLN A 35 19.09 -0.68 -16.67
C GLN A 35 19.43 0.65 -17.35
N ASP A 36 18.42 1.42 -17.76
CA ASP A 36 18.59 2.70 -18.43
C ASP A 36 17.47 3.71 -18.11
N ASP A 37 17.64 4.95 -18.60
CA ASP A 37 16.71 6.05 -18.38
C ASP A 37 15.35 5.88 -19.08
N TYR A 38 15.29 5.11 -20.16
CA TYR A 38 14.04 4.83 -20.86
C TYR A 38 13.20 3.85 -20.05
N GLU A 39 13.80 2.75 -19.59
CA GLU A 39 13.19 1.80 -18.68
C GLU A 39 12.76 2.47 -17.38
N LEU A 40 13.64 3.29 -16.77
CA LEU A 40 13.32 4.02 -15.55
C LEU A 40 12.09 4.89 -15.74
N ARG A 41 11.99 5.65 -16.83
CA ARG A 41 10.82 6.49 -17.14
C ARG A 41 9.55 5.67 -17.30
N LYS A 42 9.63 4.51 -17.98
CA LYS A 42 8.49 3.60 -18.15
C LYS A 42 8.01 3.03 -16.82
N LYS A 43 8.94 2.57 -15.96
CA LYS A 43 8.62 2.03 -14.64
C LYS A 43 8.12 3.11 -13.68
N ASP A 44 8.69 4.30 -13.71
CA ASP A 44 8.23 5.46 -12.92
C ASP A 44 6.78 5.82 -13.26
N ALA A 45 6.44 5.93 -14.55
CA ALA A 45 5.07 6.19 -15.00
C ALA A 45 4.08 5.09 -14.56
N PHE A 46 4.51 3.83 -14.59
CA PHE A 46 3.72 2.70 -14.10
C PHE A 46 3.45 2.80 -12.59
N ILE A 47 4.47 3.06 -11.78
CA ILE A 47 4.31 3.28 -10.33
C ILE A 47 3.40 4.48 -10.07
N ARG A 48 3.57 5.58 -10.82
CA ARG A 48 2.73 6.78 -10.69
C ARG A 48 1.26 6.50 -10.92
N LYS A 49 0.91 5.70 -11.94
CA LYS A 49 -0.48 5.29 -12.20
C LYS A 49 -1.08 4.52 -11.02
N ARG A 50 -0.30 3.62 -10.40
CA ARG A 50 -0.73 2.86 -9.21
C ARG A 50 -0.89 3.76 -8.00
N LEU A 51 0.08 4.62 -7.72
CA LEU A 51 0.00 5.56 -6.58
C LEU A 51 -1.15 6.55 -6.73
N LYS A 52 -1.46 7.01 -7.96
CA LYS A 52 -2.64 7.84 -8.21
C LYS A 52 -3.92 7.10 -7.83
N LYS A 53 -4.09 5.85 -8.30
CA LYS A 53 -5.21 4.98 -7.90
C LYS A 53 -5.31 4.90 -6.37
N TRP A 54 -4.22 4.60 -5.68
CA TRP A 54 -4.22 4.49 -4.20
C TRP A 54 -4.49 5.80 -3.48
N ASN A 55 -4.05 6.92 -4.06
CA ASN A 55 -4.40 8.25 -3.56
C ASN A 55 -5.90 8.54 -3.70
N ASP A 56 -6.53 8.15 -4.81
CA ASP A 56 -7.97 8.33 -5.03
C ASP A 56 -8.81 7.48 -4.05
N PHE A 57 -8.26 6.34 -3.60
CA PHE A 57 -8.82 5.51 -2.51
C PHE A 57 -8.50 6.04 -1.10
N GLY A 58 -7.69 7.09 -0.97
CA GLY A 58 -7.29 7.66 0.32
C GLY A 58 -6.29 6.81 1.11
N VAL A 59 -5.65 5.84 0.46
CA VAL A 59 -4.65 4.92 1.04
C VAL A 59 -3.30 5.60 1.16
N ILE A 60 -2.92 6.38 0.15
CA ILE A 60 -1.66 7.13 0.10
C ILE A 60 -2.02 8.61 -0.06
N SER A 61 -1.18 9.49 0.48
CA SER A 61 -1.21 10.91 0.15
C SER A 61 0.13 11.31 -0.47
N PHE A 62 0.14 12.42 -1.18
CA PHE A 62 1.39 13.01 -1.65
C PHE A 62 1.46 14.50 -1.36
N VAL A 63 2.69 14.98 -1.20
CA VAL A 63 3.02 16.41 -1.13
C VAL A 63 4.00 16.70 -2.25
N LYS A 64 3.75 17.77 -2.99
CA LYS A 64 4.69 18.26 -3.99
C LYS A 64 5.67 19.23 -3.33
N ARG A 65 6.97 18.95 -3.42
CA ARG A 65 8.04 19.86 -3.01
C ARG A 65 8.86 20.20 -4.24
N ALA A 66 8.87 21.49 -4.62
CA ALA A 66 9.40 21.96 -5.90
C ALA A 66 8.75 21.21 -7.10
N SER A 67 9.57 20.49 -7.88
CA SER A 67 9.12 19.69 -9.03
C SER A 67 8.84 18.22 -8.68
N THR A 68 9.07 17.79 -7.44
CA THR A 68 9.03 16.37 -7.05
C THR A 68 7.83 16.05 -6.15
N SER A 69 7.09 14.99 -6.49
CA SER A 69 6.02 14.45 -5.64
C SER A 69 6.55 13.41 -4.67
N TYR A 70 6.30 13.62 -3.38
CA TYR A 70 6.64 12.71 -2.30
C TYR A 70 5.37 12.03 -1.78
N TYR A 71 5.35 10.71 -1.82
CA TYR A 71 4.24 9.86 -1.42
C TYR A 71 4.47 9.27 -0.04
N LYS A 72 3.41 9.20 0.77
CA LYS A 72 3.44 8.62 2.11
C LYS A 72 2.10 8.03 2.51
N PHE A 73 2.14 7.24 3.57
CA PHE A 73 0.94 6.83 4.27
C PHE A 73 0.40 7.92 5.19
N PRO A 74 -0.93 8.13 5.25
CA PRO A 74 -1.53 8.88 6.34
C PRO A 74 -1.36 8.06 7.62
N LEU A 75 -0.48 8.50 8.53
CA LEU A 75 -0.05 7.78 9.74
C LEU A 75 -1.19 7.24 10.63
N LYS A 76 -2.40 7.78 10.52
CA LYS A 76 -3.57 7.36 11.31
C LYS A 76 -4.51 6.37 10.61
N LYS A 77 -4.23 6.01 9.36
CA LYS A 77 -5.17 5.23 8.52
C LYS A 77 -4.66 3.84 8.17
N ILE A 78 -3.46 3.48 8.62
CA ILE A 78 -2.76 2.28 8.14
C ILE A 78 -2.21 1.49 9.31
N PHE A 79 -2.59 0.22 9.36
CA PHE A 79 -2.17 -0.72 10.37
C PHE A 79 -1.57 -1.95 9.68
N PHE A 80 -0.50 -2.47 10.27
CA PHE A 80 0.19 -3.66 9.80
C PHE A 80 0.48 -4.55 10.98
N GLY A 81 0.11 -5.82 10.90
CA GLY A 81 0.34 -6.77 11.99
C GLY A 81 -0.65 -7.92 11.95
N LYS A 82 -0.83 -8.60 13.08
CA LYS A 82 -1.83 -9.65 13.20
C LYS A 82 -3.22 -9.05 13.37
N GLY A 83 -4.15 -9.46 12.53
CA GLY A 83 -5.53 -8.98 12.52
C GLY A 83 -6.53 -10.05 12.93
N LYS A 84 -7.63 -9.58 13.53
CA LYS A 84 -8.82 -10.35 13.86
C LYS A 84 -10.03 -9.55 13.37
N ILE A 85 -10.95 -10.20 12.67
CA ILE A 85 -12.27 -9.62 12.34
C ILE A 85 -13.26 -10.18 13.35
N GLU A 86 -14.04 -9.29 13.96
CA GLU A 86 -15.22 -9.65 14.75
C GLU A 86 -16.47 -9.18 14.00
N ILE A 87 -17.38 -10.12 13.73
CA ILE A 87 -18.68 -9.86 13.11
C ILE A 87 -19.75 -10.13 14.17
N VAL A 88 -20.61 -9.15 14.42
CA VAL A 88 -21.73 -9.25 15.36
C VAL A 88 -23.02 -9.14 14.57
N GLU A 89 -23.87 -10.16 14.67
CA GLU A 89 -25.19 -10.22 14.06
C GLU A 89 -26.19 -10.63 15.13
N GLU A 90 -27.01 -9.67 15.60
CA GLU A 90 -27.93 -9.85 16.73
C GLU A 90 -27.24 -10.45 17.97
N GLU A 91 -27.59 -11.67 18.37
CA GLU A 91 -27.00 -12.40 19.50
C GLU A 91 -25.76 -13.24 19.11
N ARG A 92 -25.41 -13.31 17.83
CA ARG A 92 -24.29 -14.12 17.34
C ARG A 92 -23.05 -13.27 17.16
N LYS A 93 -21.93 -13.71 17.76
CA LYS A 93 -20.60 -13.14 17.55
C LYS A 93 -19.69 -14.19 16.90
N VAL A 94 -19.19 -13.87 15.70
CA VAL A 94 -18.18 -14.67 15.00
C VAL A 94 -16.87 -13.92 15.03
N SER A 95 -15.79 -14.64 15.35
CA SER A 95 -14.44 -14.10 15.41
C SER A 95 -13.55 -14.90 14.47
N ILE A 96 -12.90 -14.20 13.54
CA ILE A 96 -12.05 -14.80 12.51
C ILE A 96 -10.64 -14.24 12.66
N GLU A 97 -9.66 -15.11 12.94
CA GLU A 97 -8.25 -14.72 12.84
C GLU A 97 -7.83 -14.64 11.37
N ILE A 98 -7.24 -13.52 10.99
CA ILE A 98 -6.82 -13.24 9.62
C ILE A 98 -5.31 -13.49 9.44
N GLY A 99 -4.59 -13.63 10.55
CA GLY A 99 -3.14 -13.67 10.57
C GLY A 99 -2.54 -12.31 10.24
N ASN A 100 -1.40 -12.30 9.56
CA ASN A 100 -0.75 -11.05 9.17
C ASN A 100 -1.57 -10.33 8.10
N CYS A 101 -1.94 -9.09 8.38
CA CYS A 101 -2.76 -8.29 7.50
C CYS A 101 -2.31 -6.84 7.43
N PHE A 102 -2.61 -6.24 6.30
CA PHE A 102 -2.55 -4.82 6.07
C PHE A 102 -3.98 -4.28 6.14
N ALA A 103 -4.24 -3.40 7.10
CA ALA A 103 -5.54 -2.79 7.30
C ALA A 103 -5.48 -1.30 6.97
N LEU A 104 -6.38 -0.86 6.10
CA LEU A 104 -6.47 0.49 5.58
C LEU A 104 -7.83 1.08 5.87
N ASN A 105 -7.86 2.22 6.56
CA ASN A 105 -9.06 3.02 6.68
C ASN A 105 -9.21 3.92 5.45
N THR A 106 -10.09 3.51 4.53
CA THR A 106 -10.43 4.29 3.34
C THR A 106 -11.69 5.12 3.58
N LYS A 107 -12.01 6.05 2.67
CA LYS A 107 -13.29 6.79 2.73
C LYS A 107 -14.54 5.91 2.59
N TYR A 108 -14.37 4.66 2.16
CA TYR A 108 -15.45 3.68 2.00
C TYR A 108 -15.46 2.61 3.11
N GLY A 109 -14.63 2.75 4.14
CA GLY A 109 -14.47 1.78 5.22
C GLY A 109 -13.11 1.08 5.22
N TRP A 110 -13.02 0.00 5.98
CA TRP A 110 -11.78 -0.77 6.17
C TRP A 110 -11.53 -1.73 5.01
N LEU A 111 -10.34 -1.62 4.40
CA LEU A 111 -9.80 -2.63 3.50
C LEU A 111 -8.76 -3.44 4.25
N ILE A 112 -9.03 -4.73 4.45
CA ILE A 112 -8.15 -5.66 5.16
C ILE A 112 -7.60 -6.66 4.15
N ILE A 113 -6.28 -6.72 4.05
CA ILE A 113 -5.58 -7.56 3.09
C ILE A 113 -4.69 -8.54 3.87
N PRO A 114 -5.08 -9.82 3.97
CA PRO A 114 -4.18 -10.83 4.50
C PRO A 114 -2.96 -10.97 3.58
N PHE A 115 -1.78 -11.17 4.17
CA PHE A 115 -0.58 -11.55 3.45
C PHE A 115 0.16 -12.66 4.18
N LYS A 116 0.84 -13.51 3.42
CA LYS A 116 1.75 -14.50 4.00
C LYS A 116 3.04 -13.77 4.38
N SER A 117 3.40 -13.79 5.66
CA SER A 117 4.75 -13.38 6.06
C SER A 117 5.68 -14.52 5.67
N ASN A 118 6.51 -14.32 4.66
CA ASN A 118 7.68 -15.17 4.45
C ASN A 118 8.70 -14.76 5.51
N ASN A 119 8.52 -15.23 6.75
CA ASN A 119 9.59 -15.16 7.73
C ASN A 119 10.71 -16.09 7.23
N LYS A 120 11.69 -15.52 6.53
CA LYS A 120 13.06 -16.01 6.59
C LYS A 120 13.90 -14.93 7.29
N VAL A 121 14.11 -15.23 8.57
CA VAL A 121 15.11 -14.69 9.52
C VAL A 121 14.86 -13.26 9.99
#